data_AF-A0A6C0BWE5-F1
#
_entry.id   AF-A0A6C0BWE5-F1
#
_cell.length_a   1.000
_cell.length_b   1.000
_cell.length_c   1.000
_cell.angle_alpha   90.00
_cell.angle_beta   90.00
_cell.angle_gamma   90.00
#
_symmetry.space_group_name_H-M   'P 1'
#
loop_
_entity.id
_entity.type
_entity.pdbx_description
1 polymer ?
#
loop_
_entity_poly.entity_id
_entity_poly.type
_entity_poly.pdbx_seq_one_letter_code
_entity_poly.pdbx_strand_id
1 'polypeptide(L)'
;MSGGIFPGYPFTLNIKCIIFSLVVMGLYTYCPPQSQSAFVKYIIYFALFVVSYVAMAWYDWFYGCSQLPLHRGKKGGITGLFKPPPHEQEKQTKQLMTVEEVNKNKKTIFWLHFAIIVPFLSYIGIMRNNAHPRAYDLLLALTAFTAVYHGVRVLSTVHL
;
A
#
# COMPACT_ATOMS: atom_id res chain seq x y z
N MET A 1 -15.35 7.04 1.30
CA MET A 1 -15.42 7.73 0.01
C MET A 1 -15.02 9.18 0.24
N SER A 2 -14.43 9.86 -0.74
CA SER A 2 -13.59 11.08 -0.64
C SER A 2 -14.22 12.34 -0.01
N GLY A 3 -15.34 12.21 0.70
CA GLY A 3 -15.66 13.06 1.85
C GLY A 3 -15.80 14.53 1.51
N GLY A 4 -16.55 14.86 0.45
CA GLY A 4 -16.90 16.25 0.07
C GLY A 4 -15.74 17.22 -0.15
N ILE A 5 -14.52 16.71 -0.36
CA ILE A 5 -13.39 17.52 -0.87
C ILE A 5 -13.57 17.81 -2.37
N PHE A 6 -14.34 16.97 -3.07
CA PHE A 6 -14.55 17.05 -4.52
C PHE A 6 -15.98 17.52 -4.84
N PRO A 7 -16.17 18.26 -5.95
CA PRO A 7 -17.46 18.82 -6.31
C PRO A 7 -18.53 17.72 -6.46
N GLY A 8 -19.71 17.97 -5.88
CA GLY A 8 -20.88 17.09 -5.98
C GLY A 8 -21.15 16.16 -4.78
N TYR A 9 -20.38 16.24 -3.68
CA TYR A 9 -20.59 15.41 -2.48
C TYR A 9 -20.54 16.24 -1.19
N PRO A 10 -21.37 15.93 -0.17
CA PRO A 10 -21.30 16.59 1.13
C PRO A 10 -20.02 16.21 1.88
N PHE A 11 -19.44 17.15 2.63
CA PHE A 11 -18.28 16.88 3.48
C PHE A 11 -18.64 15.83 4.53
N THR A 12 -18.03 14.66 4.42
CA THR A 12 -18.22 13.54 5.33
C THR A 12 -16.85 13.01 5.71
N LEU A 13 -16.58 12.93 7.01
CA LEU A 13 -15.32 12.39 7.49
C LEU A 13 -15.23 10.90 7.17
N ASN A 14 -14.30 10.54 6.28
CA ASN A 14 -14.11 9.16 5.86
C ASN A 14 -13.19 8.43 6.84
N ILE A 15 -13.74 7.45 7.57
CA ILE A 15 -13.00 6.66 8.56
C ILE A 15 -11.72 6.02 8.00
N LYS A 16 -11.70 5.60 6.73
CA LYS A 16 -10.51 5.00 6.09
C LYS A 16 -9.36 6.00 5.97
N CYS A 17 -9.67 7.24 5.59
CA CYS A 17 -8.69 8.32 5.48
C CYS A 17 -8.17 8.71 6.88
N ILE A 18 -9.05 8.74 7.89
CA ILE A 18 -8.64 9.01 9.29
C ILE A 18 -7.68 7.92 9.79
N ILE A 19 -8.04 6.64 9.64
CA ILE A 19 -7.18 5.52 10.06
C ILE A 19 -5.83 5.61 9.35
N PHE A 20 -5.82 5.84 8.03
CA PHE A 20 -4.58 5.98 7.27
C PHE A 20 -3.70 7.13 7.79
N SER A 21 -4.27 8.31 7.97
CA SER A 21 -3.55 9.47 8.51
C SER A 21 -2.99 9.22 9.91
N LEU A 22 -3.74 8.54 10.78
CA LEU A 22 -3.27 8.17 12.12
C LEU A 22 -2.13 7.15 12.07
N VAL A 23 -2.15 6.18 11.14
CA VAL A 23 -1.03 5.26 10.94
C VAL A 23 0.23 6.02 10.49
N VAL A 24 0.11 6.97 9.55
CA VAL A 24 1.26 7.78 9.10
C VAL A 24 1.82 8.62 10.25
N MET A 25 0.96 9.24 11.06
CA MET A 25 1.38 9.95 12.27
C MET A 25 2.10 9.01 13.27
N GLY A 26 1.54 7.83 13.51
CA GLY A 26 2.12 6.84 14.42
C GLY A 26 3.50 6.35 13.95
N LEU A 27 3.68 6.14 12.64
CA LEU A 27 4.98 5.81 12.05
C LEU A 27 6.01 6.93 12.27
N TYR A 28 5.60 8.19 12.11
CA TYR A 28 6.47 9.34 12.42
C TYR A 28 6.84 9.39 13.90
N THR A 29 5.90 9.08 14.81
CA THR A 29 6.16 9.01 16.25
C THR A 29 7.08 7.84 16.64
N TYR A 30 7.13 6.76 15.86
CA TYR A 30 7.98 5.60 16.15
C TYR A 30 9.48 5.90 15.97
N CYS A 31 9.84 6.73 15.00
CA CYS A 31 11.22 7.21 14.80
C CYS A 31 11.23 8.74 14.69
N PRO A 32 11.00 9.48 15.79
CA PRO A 32 10.93 10.91 15.75
C PRO A 32 12.34 11.50 15.55
N PRO A 33 12.50 12.54 14.73
CA PRO A 33 13.77 13.25 14.62
C PRO A 33 14.17 13.84 15.98
N GLN A 34 15.46 13.78 16.28
CA GLN A 34 16.00 14.20 17.57
C GLN A 34 15.90 15.73 17.73
N SER A 35 15.53 16.17 18.94
CA SER A 35 15.43 17.57 19.40
C SER A 35 14.51 18.52 18.59
N GLN A 36 13.20 18.26 18.58
CA GLN A 36 12.21 19.26 18.15
C GLN A 36 11.44 19.85 19.33
N SER A 37 11.18 21.16 19.30
CA SER A 37 10.30 21.82 20.26
C SER A 37 8.88 21.25 20.16
N ALA A 38 8.13 21.25 21.28
CA ALA A 38 6.78 20.69 21.31
C ALA A 38 5.87 21.31 20.24
N PHE A 39 6.00 22.62 20.01
CA PHE A 39 5.25 23.36 19.00
C PHE A 39 5.49 22.83 17.58
N VAL A 40 6.75 22.62 17.19
CA VAL A 40 7.11 22.10 15.86
C VAL A 40 6.55 20.69 15.66
N LYS A 41 6.57 19.85 16.71
CA LYS A 41 6.00 18.49 16.64
C LYS A 41 4.49 18.52 16.35
N TYR A 42 3.72 19.38 17.02
CA TYR A 42 2.27 19.49 16.77
C TYR A 42 1.96 20.00 15.36
N ILE A 43 2.74 20.94 14.84
CA ILE A 43 2.61 21.41 13.45
C ILE A 43 2.85 20.25 12.47
N ILE A 44 3.91 19.48 12.67
CA ILE A 44 4.23 18.34 11.81
C ILE A 44 3.12 17.29 11.89
N TYR A 45 2.60 16.97 13.08
CA TYR A 45 1.46 16.06 13.22
C TYR A 45 0.22 16.52 12.46
N PHE A 46 -0.13 17.81 12.57
CA PHE A 46 -1.25 18.37 11.83
C PHE A 46 -1.02 18.29 10.31
N ALA A 47 0.17 18.68 9.84
CA ALA A 47 0.53 18.62 8.43
C ALA A 47 0.48 17.18 7.89
N LEU A 48 1.06 16.21 8.61
CA LEU A 48 1.03 14.80 8.23
C LEU A 48 -0.41 14.28 8.17
N PHE A 49 -1.26 14.65 9.12
CA PHE A 49 -2.66 14.24 9.13
C PHE A 49 -3.40 14.75 7.89
N VAL A 50 -3.30 16.05 7.60
CA VAL A 50 -3.99 16.71 6.49
C VAL A 50 -3.48 16.19 5.15
N VAL A 51 -2.17 16.17 4.95
CA VAL A 51 -1.56 15.72 3.68
C VAL A 51 -1.91 14.26 3.41
N SER A 52 -1.79 13.38 4.40
CA SER A 52 -2.12 11.95 4.25
C SER A 52 -3.61 11.74 3.98
N TYR A 53 -4.48 12.54 4.62
CA TYR A 53 -5.93 12.48 4.41
C TYR A 53 -6.28 12.86 2.98
N VAL A 54 -5.77 14.01 2.52
CA VAL A 54 -6.02 14.54 1.18
C VAL A 54 -5.43 13.61 0.12
N ALA A 55 -4.21 13.08 0.32
CA ALA A 55 -3.60 12.13 -0.60
C ALA A 55 -4.44 10.86 -0.76
N MET A 56 -4.96 10.31 0.34
CA MET A 56 -5.85 9.14 0.30
C MET A 56 -7.20 9.48 -0.35
N ALA A 57 -7.77 10.65 -0.07
CA ALA A 57 -9.00 11.10 -0.71
C ALA A 57 -8.83 11.33 -2.22
N TRP A 58 -7.68 11.86 -2.64
CA TRP A 58 -7.32 12.03 -4.04
C TRP A 58 -7.10 10.68 -4.74
N TYR A 59 -6.44 9.73 -4.08
CA TYR A 59 -6.31 8.37 -4.56
C TYR A 59 -7.68 7.71 -4.80
N ASP A 60 -8.57 7.77 -3.80
CA ASP A 60 -9.94 7.24 -3.89
C ASP A 60 -10.73 7.86 -5.06
N TRP A 61 -10.54 9.17 -5.29
CA TRP A 61 -11.19 9.90 -6.38
C TRP A 61 -10.60 9.55 -7.75
N PHE A 62 -9.28 9.59 -7.89
CA PHE A 62 -8.57 9.35 -9.15
C PHE A 62 -8.82 7.94 -9.70
N TYR A 63 -8.81 6.93 -8.82
CA TYR A 63 -9.06 5.54 -9.22
C TYR A 63 -10.54 5.15 -9.17
N GLY A 64 -11.45 6.09 -8.89
CA GLY A 64 -12.88 5.82 -8.84
C GLY A 64 -13.20 4.66 -7.89
N CYS A 65 -12.54 4.59 -6.73
CA CYS A 65 -12.72 3.53 -5.72
C CYS A 65 -14.14 3.52 -5.10
N SER A 66 -15.04 4.39 -5.58
CA SER A 66 -16.47 4.38 -5.32
C SER A 66 -17.28 3.48 -6.25
N GLN A 67 -16.79 3.14 -7.45
CA GLN A 67 -17.59 2.49 -8.49
C GLN A 67 -17.14 1.07 -8.85
N LEU A 68 -15.87 0.74 -8.58
CA LEU A 68 -15.27 -0.53 -8.95
C LEU A 68 -15.03 -1.36 -7.68
N PRO A 69 -15.89 -2.35 -7.40
CA PRO A 69 -15.63 -3.27 -6.30
C PRO A 69 -14.35 -4.04 -6.63
N LEU A 70 -13.43 -4.17 -5.65
CA LEU A 70 -12.16 -4.86 -5.90
C LEU A 70 -12.41 -6.24 -6.52
N HIS A 71 -11.72 -6.51 -7.63
CA HIS A 71 -11.81 -7.81 -8.30
C HIS A 71 -11.47 -8.93 -7.33
N ARG A 72 -12.32 -9.95 -7.32
CA ARG A 72 -12.07 -11.12 -6.52
C ARG A 72 -11.08 -11.99 -7.28
N GLY A 73 -9.95 -12.32 -6.66
CA GLY A 73 -9.05 -13.33 -7.20
C GLY A 73 -9.80 -14.65 -7.43
N LYS A 74 -9.44 -15.40 -8.50
CA LYS A 74 -9.99 -16.73 -8.77
C LYS A 74 -9.86 -17.61 -7.52
N LYS A 75 -10.87 -18.44 -7.24
CA LYS A 75 -10.90 -19.39 -6.10
C LYS A 75 -9.56 -20.14 -6.03
N GLY A 76 -8.85 -20.07 -4.89
CA GLY A 76 -7.57 -20.80 -4.75
C GLY A 76 -6.65 -20.40 -3.58
N GLY A 77 -6.87 -19.28 -2.90
CA GLY A 77 -6.08 -18.92 -1.70
C GLY A 77 -6.70 -19.43 -0.40
N ILE A 78 -5.89 -19.67 0.63
CA ILE A 78 -6.34 -20.01 2.00
C ILE A 78 -7.33 -18.95 2.53
N THR A 79 -7.06 -17.67 2.23
CA THR A 79 -7.95 -16.55 2.58
C THR A 79 -9.24 -16.53 1.77
N GLY A 80 -9.37 -17.36 0.73
CA GLY A 80 -10.58 -17.49 -0.07
C GLY A 80 -11.77 -18.04 0.71
N LEU A 81 -11.51 -18.86 1.72
CA LEU A 81 -12.54 -19.49 2.56
C LEU A 81 -13.20 -18.49 3.51
N PHE A 82 -12.44 -17.52 4.01
CA PHE A 82 -12.92 -16.48 4.93
C PHE A 82 -13.45 -15.24 4.20
N LYS A 83 -13.44 -15.22 2.86
CA LYS A 83 -13.93 -14.08 2.09
C LYS A 83 -15.46 -14.14 1.98
N PRO A 84 -16.19 -13.11 2.46
CA PRO A 84 -17.65 -13.04 2.32
C PRO A 84 -18.07 -13.09 0.84
N PRO A 85 -19.33 -13.43 0.51
CA PRO A 85 -19.81 -13.44 -0.88
C PRO A 85 -19.64 -12.08 -1.55
N PRO A 86 -19.45 -12.04 -2.90
CA PRO A 86 -19.27 -10.79 -3.62
C PRO A 86 -20.52 -9.92 -3.52
N HIS A 87 -20.36 -8.63 -3.18
CA HIS A 87 -21.48 -7.69 -3.06
C HIS A 87 -22.01 -7.21 -4.42
N GLU A 88 -21.17 -7.26 -5.46
CA GLU A 88 -21.52 -6.95 -6.84
C GLU A 88 -20.87 -7.97 -7.78
N GLN A 89 -21.50 -9.13 -7.92
CA GLN A 89 -20.91 -10.31 -8.57
C GLN A 89 -20.50 -10.07 -10.02
N GLU A 90 -21.25 -9.26 -10.78
CA GLU A 90 -20.93 -8.97 -12.19
C GLU A 90 -19.63 -8.19 -12.33
N LYS A 91 -19.46 -7.10 -11.57
CA LYS A 91 -18.23 -6.30 -11.62
C LYS A 91 -17.03 -7.03 -11.02
N GLN A 92 -17.23 -7.78 -9.92
CA GLN A 92 -16.14 -8.46 -9.23
C GLN A 92 -15.65 -9.74 -9.90
N THR A 93 -16.50 -10.40 -10.70
CA THR A 93 -16.24 -11.75 -11.23
C THR A 93 -16.26 -11.82 -12.77
N LYS A 94 -17.00 -10.93 -13.46
CA LYS A 94 -17.14 -10.98 -14.93
C LYS A 94 -16.18 -10.03 -15.66
N GLN A 95 -15.89 -8.84 -15.12
CA GLN A 95 -14.85 -7.95 -15.66
C GLN A 95 -13.46 -8.42 -15.23
N LEU A 96 -13.02 -9.59 -15.68
CA LEU A 96 -11.67 -10.04 -15.40
C LEU A 96 -10.70 -9.30 -16.33
N MET A 97 -9.59 -8.82 -15.76
CA MET A 97 -8.43 -8.38 -16.56
C MET A 97 -8.13 -9.45 -17.62
N THR A 98 -7.88 -9.01 -18.84
CA THR A 98 -7.43 -9.88 -19.93
C THR A 98 -6.13 -10.59 -19.53
N VAL A 99 -5.84 -11.74 -20.12
CA VAL A 99 -4.61 -12.50 -19.82
C VAL A 99 -3.37 -11.63 -20.04
N GLU A 100 -3.39 -10.79 -21.07
CA GLU A 100 -2.33 -9.85 -21.39
C GLU A 100 -2.16 -8.77 -20.31
N GLU A 101 -3.24 -8.14 -19.85
CA GLU A 101 -3.21 -7.17 -18.74
C GLU A 101 -2.70 -7.81 -17.45
N VAL A 102 -3.12 -9.04 -17.15
CA VAL A 102 -2.63 -9.79 -15.98
C VAL A 102 -1.13 -10.04 -16.08
N ASN A 103 -0.64 -10.46 -17.25
CA ASN A 103 0.77 -10.74 -17.45
C ASN A 103 1.60 -9.45 -17.41
N LYS A 104 1.12 -8.37 -18.04
CA LYS A 104 1.74 -7.04 -17.95
C LYS A 104 1.82 -6.57 -16.50
N ASN A 105 0.72 -6.66 -15.75
CA ASN A 105 0.68 -6.23 -14.36
C ASN A 105 1.64 -7.07 -13.48
N LYS A 106 1.66 -8.40 -13.63
CA LYS A 106 2.64 -9.26 -12.93
C LYS A 106 4.08 -8.86 -13.25
N LYS A 107 4.39 -8.60 -14.52
CA LYS A 107 5.73 -8.19 -14.96
C LYS A 107 6.10 -6.81 -14.41
N THR A 108 5.19 -5.85 -14.43
CA THR A 108 5.39 -4.51 -13.84
C THR A 108 5.63 -4.59 -12.34
N ILE A 109 4.80 -5.35 -11.61
CA ILE A 109 4.96 -5.56 -10.17
C ILE A 109 6.33 -6.19 -9.88
N PHE A 110 6.72 -7.22 -10.63
CA PHE A 110 8.03 -7.85 -10.46
C PHE A 110 9.17 -6.86 -10.66
N TRP A 111 9.19 -6.10 -11.76
CA TRP A 111 10.24 -5.14 -12.03
C TRP A 111 10.32 -4.04 -10.99
N LEU A 112 9.18 -3.51 -10.54
CA LEU A 112 9.15 -2.53 -9.45
C LEU A 112 9.78 -3.10 -8.18
N HIS A 113 9.38 -4.32 -7.78
CA HIS A 113 9.88 -4.91 -6.55
C HIS A 113 11.36 -5.30 -6.65
N PHE A 114 11.78 -5.85 -7.78
CA PHE A 114 13.14 -6.36 -7.94
C PHE A 114 14.16 -5.26 -8.27
N ALA A 115 13.82 -4.28 -9.11
CA ALA A 115 14.76 -3.25 -9.53
C ALA A 115 14.79 -2.03 -8.60
N ILE A 116 13.70 -1.77 -7.85
CA ILE A 116 13.60 -0.58 -6.99
C ILE A 116 13.52 -0.98 -5.52
N ILE A 117 12.50 -1.75 -5.14
CA ILE A 117 12.21 -2.01 -3.71
C ILE A 117 13.32 -2.85 -3.06
N VAL A 118 13.73 -3.96 -3.67
CA VAL A 118 14.75 -4.85 -3.13
C VAL A 118 16.10 -4.12 -2.96
N PRO A 119 16.66 -3.43 -3.97
CA PRO A 119 17.90 -2.67 -3.80
C PRO A 119 17.78 -1.57 -2.75
N PHE A 120 16.66 -0.86 -2.71
CA PHE A 120 16.44 0.21 -1.74
C PHE A 120 16.40 -0.31 -0.29
N LEU A 121 15.63 -1.38 -0.03
CA LEU A 121 15.57 -1.98 1.30
C LEU A 121 16.90 -2.64 1.70
N SER A 122 17.60 -3.25 0.75
CA SER A 122 18.94 -3.81 0.97
C SER A 122 19.94 -2.72 1.36
N TYR A 123 19.93 -1.61 0.64
CA TYR A 123 20.79 -0.46 0.90
C TYR A 123 20.57 0.08 2.32
N ILE A 124 19.31 0.30 2.73
CA ILE A 124 19.00 0.77 4.08
C ILE A 124 19.40 -0.27 5.14
N GLY A 125 19.15 -1.56 4.89
CA GLY A 125 19.49 -2.66 5.80
C GLY A 125 21.00 -2.82 6.03
N ILE A 126 21.83 -2.59 5.01
CA ILE A 126 23.29 -2.74 5.05
C ILE A 126 23.96 -1.48 5.60
N MET A 127 23.57 -0.30 5.11
CA MET A 127 24.26 0.95 5.45
C MET A 127 24.04 1.41 6.89
N ARG A 128 23.09 0.81 7.62
CA ARG A 128 22.81 0.94 9.07
C ARG A 128 23.15 2.32 9.66
N ASN A 129 22.11 3.11 9.93
CA ASN A 129 22.22 4.43 10.53
C ASN A 129 21.73 4.43 12.00
N ASN A 130 21.17 5.53 12.48
CA ASN A 130 20.78 5.74 13.88
C ASN A 130 19.50 5.01 14.37
N ALA A 131 18.93 4.08 13.58
CA ALA A 131 17.75 3.34 14.02
C ALA A 131 18.13 2.14 14.91
N HIS A 132 17.15 1.58 15.63
CA HIS A 132 17.38 0.41 16.48
C HIS A 132 17.83 -0.80 15.65
N PRO A 133 18.83 -1.60 16.07
CA PRO A 133 19.40 -2.70 15.28
C PRO A 133 18.38 -3.68 14.69
N ARG A 134 17.36 -4.05 15.49
CA ARG A 134 16.25 -4.94 15.05
C ARG A 134 15.49 -4.43 13.82
N ALA A 135 15.44 -3.12 13.59
CA ALA A 135 14.81 -2.58 12.39
C ALA A 135 15.56 -3.00 11.13
N TYR A 136 16.89 -3.04 11.17
CA TYR A 136 17.71 -3.47 10.04
C TYR A 136 17.57 -4.96 9.76
N ASP A 137 17.50 -5.79 10.81
CA ASP A 137 17.26 -7.23 10.66
C ASP A 137 15.90 -7.51 10.00
N LEU A 138 14.86 -6.78 10.42
CA LEU A 138 13.52 -6.87 9.81
C LEU A 138 13.52 -6.41 8.35
N LEU A 139 14.22 -5.33 8.03
CA LEU A 139 14.34 -4.82 6.66
C LEU A 139 15.06 -5.83 5.76
N LEU A 140 16.16 -6.44 6.23
CA LEU A 140 16.88 -7.47 5.48
C LEU A 140 16.05 -8.73 5.29
N ALA A 141 15.32 -9.18 6.32
CA ALA A 141 14.38 -10.29 6.18
C ALA A 141 13.30 -9.97 5.15
N LEU A 142 12.70 -8.78 5.20
CA LEU A 142 11.68 -8.34 4.25
C LEU A 142 12.21 -8.29 2.81
N THR A 143 13.44 -7.79 2.61
CA THR A 143 14.14 -7.83 1.33
C THR A 143 14.20 -9.25 0.79
N ALA A 144 14.66 -10.21 1.61
CA ALA A 144 14.80 -11.60 1.20
C ALA A 144 13.46 -12.22 0.81
N PHE A 145 12.42 -12.06 1.64
CA PHE A 145 11.08 -12.55 1.34
C PHE A 145 10.51 -11.93 0.06
N THR A 146 10.71 -10.63 -0.15
CA THR A 146 10.24 -9.92 -1.35
C THR A 146 10.95 -10.44 -2.61
N ALA A 147 12.27 -10.57 -2.56
CA ALA A 147 13.06 -11.09 -3.68
C ALA A 147 12.67 -12.53 -4.04
N VAL A 148 12.54 -13.41 -3.04
CA VAL A 148 12.17 -14.81 -3.25
C VAL A 148 10.73 -14.93 -3.76
N TYR A 149 9.76 -14.29 -3.11
CA TYR A 149 8.35 -14.40 -3.50
C TYR A 149 8.11 -13.90 -4.93
N HIS A 150 8.63 -12.72 -5.26
CA HIS A 150 8.45 -12.17 -6.60
C HIS A 150 9.34 -12.85 -7.65
N GLY A 151 10.55 -13.28 -7.28
CA GLY A 151 11.45 -14.06 -8.13
C GLY A 151 10.86 -15.41 -8.56
N VAL A 152 10.43 -16.22 -7.60
CA VAL A 152 9.81 -17.53 -7.86
C VAL A 152 8.54 -17.37 -8.71
N ARG A 153 7.71 -16.36 -8.40
CA ARG A 153 6.47 -16.12 -9.14
C ARG A 153 6.70 -15.74 -10.60
N VAL A 154 7.76 -15.00 -10.92
CA VAL A 154 8.10 -14.69 -12.31
C VAL A 154 8.68 -15.89 -13.04
N LEU A 155 9.58 -16.65 -12.43
CA LEU A 155 10.10 -17.89 -13.01
C LEU A 155 8.94 -18.85 -13.38
N SER A 156 7.95 -18.98 -12.50
CA SER A 156 6.76 -19.80 -12.76
C SER A 156 5.86 -19.27 -13.89
N THR A 157 5.99 -18.01 -14.29
CA THR A 157 5.21 -17.41 -15.41
C THR A 157 6.00 -17.29 -16.72
N VAL A 158 7.32 -17.47 -16.69
CA VAL A 158 8.18 -17.46 -17.90
C VAL A 158 8.37 -18.89 -18.44
N HIS A 159 8.24 -19.91 -17.59
CA HIS A 159 8.38 -21.32 -17.94
C HIS A 159 7.06 -22.08 -18.14
N LEU A 160 5.93 -21.38 -18.24
CA LEU A 160 4.61 -21.87 -18.61
C LEU A 160 4.08 -21.05 -19.79
#